data_AF-A0A4Q5LBH4-F1
#
_entry.id   AF-A0A4Q5LBH4-F1
#
_cell.length_a   1.000
_cell.length_b   1.000
_cell.length_c   1.000
_cell.angle_alpha   90.00
_cell.angle_beta   90.00
_cell.angle_gamma   90.00
#
_symmetry.space_group_name_H-M   'P 1'
#
loop_
_entity.id
_entity.type
_entity.pdbx_description
1 polymer ?
#
loop_
_entity_poly.entity_id
_entity_poly.type
_entity_poly.pdbx_seq_one_letter_code
_entity_poly.pdbx_strand_id
1 'polypeptide(L)'
;MIDFRRSLDWLRPAYHTTYVWICIAIAMLGAIGQGERWAHNEVFVYDMGGYYVYLPSAFLSHDLGDLSWTRGARANYRPDQNPDYGNVLLPTGKVVFKYPMGMAIAYAPWFGLTTGIYYLKGQAATTGYEYMYQYILSLGCMLYVLLGLALLGRELRHFFADHIAALTLLILAFGTNLFTYAAYEPLMSHGTLFMLNVLLLRYTRRWYAEGTARAAAALGLTSGLLVLVRPSEVLLLLLPVLWGLTSLAALPERLRFWAQRWPQTLLVIGLAALVAGLQLVFWRVVGGQWLAPFYPGESFDFSKPHVWDGLFSVRKGWLFYSPLLVLALLGIAWLRRSPARSVLPALLVVLPIVIYVTFCWWDWGYGGSYGGRTMISLYPMLSFGLAAFWQRWLGTGKASYLWVPLVATLLVVSLIQNHQYYIGMIHWAEETWVIYQKYFLLLKWPPS
;
A
#
# COMPACT_ATOMS: atom_id res chain seq x y z
N MET A 1 18.12 24.80 -3.36
CA MET A 1 16.74 24.99 -3.85
C MET A 1 16.40 23.84 -4.79
N ILE A 2 15.35 23.07 -4.50
CA ILE A 2 14.79 22.11 -5.47
C ILE A 2 14.07 22.96 -6.52
N ASP A 3 14.50 22.90 -7.77
CA ASP A 3 13.80 23.56 -8.87
C ASP A 3 12.42 22.90 -9.04
N PHE A 4 11.40 23.52 -8.44
CA PHE A 4 10.03 23.02 -8.45
C PHE A 4 9.47 22.94 -9.87
N ARG A 5 9.96 23.78 -10.81
CA ARG A 5 9.56 23.75 -12.22
C ARG A 5 9.98 22.44 -12.90
N ARG A 6 11.25 22.03 -12.74
CA ARG A 6 11.72 20.72 -13.25
C ARG A 6 11.00 19.54 -12.62
N SER A 7 10.55 19.66 -11.37
CA SER A 7 9.85 18.58 -10.70
C SER A 7 8.43 18.34 -11.25
N LEU A 8 7.80 19.36 -11.84
CA LEU A 8 6.44 19.28 -12.40
C LEU A 8 6.41 19.15 -13.93
N ASP A 9 7.56 19.20 -14.61
CA ASP A 9 7.64 19.10 -16.09
C ASP A 9 7.04 17.82 -16.68
N TRP A 10 6.92 16.76 -15.88
CA TRP A 10 6.21 15.56 -16.28
C TRP A 10 4.68 15.71 -16.29
N LEU A 11 4.07 16.61 -15.47
CA LEU A 11 2.62 16.91 -15.54
C LEU A 11 2.27 17.76 -16.76
N ARG A 12 3.25 18.14 -17.57
CA ARG A 12 2.97 18.73 -18.88
C ARG A 12 2.12 17.71 -19.66
N PRO A 13 1.02 18.12 -20.31
CA PRO A 13 0.17 17.25 -21.12
C PRO A 13 0.87 16.55 -22.30
N ALA A 14 2.19 16.61 -22.43
CA ALA A 14 2.93 15.99 -23.53
C ALA A 14 3.20 14.49 -23.35
N TYR A 15 2.81 13.88 -22.22
CA TYR A 15 3.09 12.48 -21.88
C TYR A 15 1.80 11.67 -21.71
N HIS A 16 1.74 10.47 -22.28
CA HIS A 16 0.68 9.48 -22.08
C HIS A 16 0.53 9.12 -20.61
N THR A 17 1.64 9.02 -19.87
CA THR A 17 1.60 8.77 -18.43
C THR A 17 0.79 9.82 -17.66
N THR A 18 0.85 11.07 -18.10
CA THR A 18 0.11 12.18 -17.49
C THR A 18 -1.39 12.09 -17.78
N TYR A 19 -1.76 11.84 -19.04
CA TYR A 19 -3.16 11.63 -19.39
C TYR A 19 -3.78 10.44 -18.65
N VAL A 20 -3.07 9.30 -18.61
CA VAL A 20 -3.52 8.13 -17.86
C VAL A 20 -3.65 8.44 -16.37
N TRP A 21 -2.67 9.15 -15.80
CA TRP A 21 -2.74 9.54 -14.40
C TRP A 21 -3.94 10.45 -14.10
N ILE A 22 -4.25 11.42 -14.97
CA ILE A 22 -5.43 12.28 -14.84
C ILE A 22 -6.72 11.44 -14.92
N CYS A 23 -6.82 10.51 -15.86
CA CYS A 23 -7.97 9.61 -15.96
C CYS A 23 -8.16 8.77 -14.69
N ILE A 24 -7.06 8.23 -14.14
CA ILE A 24 -7.08 7.49 -12.87
C ILE A 24 -7.55 8.39 -11.73
N ALA A 25 -7.02 9.61 -11.63
CA ALA A 25 -7.40 10.57 -10.60
C ALA A 25 -8.90 10.91 -10.67
N ILE A 26 -9.42 11.19 -11.87
CA ILE A 26 -10.86 11.48 -12.07
C ILE A 26 -11.70 10.27 -11.67
N ALA A 27 -11.33 9.05 -12.08
CA ALA A 27 -12.07 7.85 -11.73
C ALA A 27 -12.08 7.57 -10.22
N MET A 28 -10.93 7.70 -9.55
CA MET A 28 -10.83 7.52 -8.09
C MET A 28 -11.60 8.61 -7.34
N LEU A 29 -11.55 9.87 -7.78
CA LEU A 29 -12.35 10.98 -7.24
C LEU A 29 -13.85 10.75 -7.43
N GLY A 30 -14.26 10.24 -8.59
CA GLY A 30 -15.65 9.87 -8.86
C GLY A 30 -16.13 8.71 -7.98
N ALA A 31 -15.29 7.72 -7.72
CA ALA A 31 -15.62 6.57 -6.88
C ALA A 31 -15.67 6.92 -5.38
N ILE A 32 -14.74 7.75 -4.88
CA ILE A 32 -14.74 8.18 -3.47
C ILE A 32 -15.93 9.10 -3.15
N GLY A 33 -16.35 9.92 -4.13
CA GLY A 33 -17.50 10.82 -4.01
C GLY A 33 -18.86 10.11 -3.98
N GLN A 34 -18.95 8.88 -4.50
CA GLN A 34 -20.16 8.04 -4.45
C GLN A 34 -20.32 7.24 -3.13
N GLY A 35 -19.46 7.51 -2.15
CA GLY A 35 -19.42 6.80 -0.87
C GLY A 35 -20.64 7.04 0.02
N GLU A 36 -21.54 6.06 0.18
CA GLU A 36 -22.55 6.11 1.25
C GLU A 36 -21.93 5.86 2.65
N ARG A 37 -20.72 5.29 2.70
CA ARG A 37 -19.98 4.97 3.94
C ARG A 37 -19.71 6.18 4.84
N TRP A 38 -19.58 7.37 4.24
CA TRP A 38 -19.36 8.61 5.00
C TRP A 38 -20.58 8.96 5.86
N ALA A 39 -21.78 8.61 5.39
CA ALA A 39 -23.04 8.88 6.07
C ALA A 39 -23.32 7.86 7.19
N HIS A 40 -22.67 6.70 7.18
CA HIS A 40 -22.95 5.58 8.08
C HIS A 40 -21.82 5.29 9.09
N ASN A 41 -20.83 6.19 9.21
CA ASN A 41 -19.73 6.04 10.18
C ASN A 41 -18.94 4.72 10.04
N GLU A 42 -18.62 4.32 8.81
CA GLU A 42 -17.98 3.03 8.53
C GLU A 42 -16.48 3.12 8.23
N VAL A 43 -15.86 4.25 8.55
CA VAL A 43 -14.51 4.58 8.09
C VAL A 43 -13.45 4.25 9.15
N PHE A 44 -13.68 4.63 10.41
CA PHE A 44 -12.76 4.39 11.52
C PHE A 44 -13.09 3.09 12.28
N VAL A 45 -13.25 2.01 11.51
CA VAL A 45 -13.58 0.67 12.03
C VAL A 45 -12.45 -0.32 11.79
N TYR A 46 -12.44 -1.41 12.55
CA TYR A 46 -11.46 -2.50 12.43
C TYR A 46 -10.00 -2.00 12.39
N ASP A 47 -9.22 -2.41 11.38
CA ASP A 47 -7.82 -2.02 11.19
C ASP A 47 -7.66 -0.49 11.09
N MET A 48 -8.52 0.17 10.32
CA MET A 48 -8.46 1.63 10.09
C MET A 48 -8.67 2.40 11.39
N GLY A 49 -9.63 1.98 12.22
CA GLY A 49 -9.84 2.56 13.55
C GLY A 49 -8.62 2.40 14.46
N GLY A 50 -8.00 1.21 14.45
CA GLY A 50 -6.79 0.92 15.22
C GLY A 50 -5.55 1.69 14.76
N TYR A 51 -5.42 1.97 13.46
CA TYR A 51 -4.39 2.87 12.94
C TYR A 51 -4.66 4.33 13.32
N TYR A 52 -5.93 4.73 13.34
CA TYR A 52 -6.34 6.11 13.52
C TYR A 52 -6.24 6.59 14.96
N VAL A 53 -6.62 5.73 15.92
CA VAL A 53 -6.83 6.07 17.35
C VAL A 53 -5.66 6.77 18.03
N TYR A 54 -4.42 6.55 17.57
CA TYR A 54 -3.24 7.28 18.04
C TYR A 54 -3.40 8.81 17.95
N LEU A 55 -4.06 9.31 16.90
CA LEU A 55 -4.22 10.74 16.64
C LEU A 55 -5.17 11.44 17.61
N PRO A 56 -6.46 11.03 17.74
CA PRO A 56 -7.34 11.64 18.73
C PRO A 56 -6.79 11.44 20.14
N SER A 57 -6.19 10.28 20.45
CA SER A 57 -5.59 10.03 21.77
C SER A 57 -4.46 10.98 22.11
N ALA A 58 -3.59 11.30 21.14
CA ALA A 58 -2.46 12.19 21.36
C ALA A 58 -2.86 13.67 21.39
N PHE A 59 -3.73 14.09 20.47
CA PHE A 59 -3.94 15.50 20.14
C PHE A 59 -5.26 16.10 20.62
N LEU A 60 -6.27 15.28 20.95
CA LEU A 60 -7.58 15.77 21.41
C LEU A 60 -7.81 15.43 22.88
N SER A 61 -7.67 14.15 23.24
CA SER A 61 -7.98 13.67 24.60
C SER A 61 -6.78 13.57 25.52
N HIS A 62 -5.56 13.58 24.98
CA HIS A 62 -4.31 13.39 25.73
C HIS A 62 -4.29 12.11 26.59
N ASP A 63 -4.92 11.02 26.11
CA ASP A 63 -5.22 9.79 26.86
C ASP A 63 -4.54 8.53 26.28
N LEU A 64 -3.35 8.67 25.66
CA LEU A 64 -2.62 7.60 24.93
C LEU A 64 -2.47 6.22 25.63
N GLY A 65 -2.66 6.12 26.95
CA GLY A 65 -2.59 4.86 27.71
C GLY A 65 -3.82 4.51 28.56
N ASP A 66 -4.78 5.43 28.74
CA ASP A 66 -6.00 5.20 29.52
C ASP A 66 -7.17 4.81 28.61
N LEU A 67 -7.27 5.45 27.45
CA LEU A 67 -8.23 5.17 26.38
C LEU A 67 -9.71 5.24 26.79
N SER A 68 -10.05 5.70 28.00
CA SER A 68 -11.44 5.76 28.46
C SER A 68 -12.26 6.73 27.61
N TRP A 69 -11.67 7.87 27.26
CA TRP A 69 -12.29 8.87 26.41
C TRP A 69 -12.44 8.35 24.98
N THR A 70 -11.38 7.78 24.40
CA THR A 70 -11.44 7.24 23.04
C THR A 70 -12.37 6.04 22.93
N ARG A 71 -12.49 5.21 23.98
CA ARG A 71 -13.50 4.14 24.07
C ARG A 71 -14.91 4.71 24.01
N GLY A 72 -15.20 5.75 24.78
CA GLY A 72 -16.51 6.44 24.75
C GLY A 72 -16.81 7.05 23.37
N ALA A 73 -15.83 7.72 22.76
CA ALA A 73 -15.97 8.29 21.41
C ALA A 73 -16.25 7.20 20.36
N ARG A 74 -15.55 6.06 20.43
CA ARG A 74 -15.79 4.90 19.54
C ARG A 74 -17.17 4.28 19.75
N ALA A 75 -17.61 4.14 21.00
CA ALA A 75 -18.93 3.62 21.32
C ALA A 75 -20.05 4.52 20.79
N ASN A 76 -19.87 5.84 20.82
CA ASN A 76 -20.81 6.79 20.22
C ASN A 76 -20.75 6.78 18.69
N TYR A 77 -19.55 6.64 18.12
CA TYR A 77 -19.32 6.59 16.67
C TYR A 77 -19.96 5.34 16.03
N ARG A 78 -19.73 4.17 16.62
CA ARG A 78 -20.23 2.86 16.17
C ARG A 78 -20.70 1.99 17.34
N PRO A 79 -21.94 2.22 17.83
CA PRO A 79 -22.50 1.50 18.98
C PRO A 79 -22.65 -0.01 18.76
N ASP A 80 -22.75 -0.44 17.50
CA ASP A 80 -22.86 -1.83 17.07
C ASP A 80 -21.53 -2.59 17.11
N GLN A 81 -20.40 -1.88 17.27
CA GLN A 81 -19.07 -2.48 17.30
C GLN A 81 -18.48 -2.46 18.72
N ASN A 82 -17.61 -3.43 19.00
CA ASN A 82 -16.84 -3.43 20.23
C ASN A 82 -15.84 -2.24 20.24
N PRO A 83 -15.98 -1.25 21.15
CA PRO A 83 -15.10 -0.10 21.21
C PRO A 83 -13.68 -0.45 21.68
N ASP A 84 -13.48 -1.66 22.22
CA ASP A 84 -12.17 -2.20 22.59
C ASP A 84 -11.49 -3.02 21.49
N TYR A 85 -12.12 -3.14 20.31
CA TYR A 85 -11.49 -3.86 19.21
C TYR A 85 -10.11 -3.25 18.88
N GLY A 86 -9.07 -4.08 18.95
CA GLY A 86 -7.67 -3.70 18.72
C GLY A 86 -6.88 -3.29 19.97
N ASN A 87 -7.54 -3.15 21.13
CA ASN A 87 -6.88 -2.88 22.41
C ASN A 87 -6.23 -4.15 22.97
N VAL A 88 -5.06 -4.00 23.59
CA VAL A 88 -4.27 -5.08 24.17
C VAL A 88 -3.94 -4.71 25.62
N LEU A 89 -4.50 -5.47 26.56
CA LEU A 89 -4.12 -5.39 27.97
C LEU A 89 -2.77 -6.07 28.18
N LEU A 90 -1.80 -5.33 28.70
CA LEU A 90 -0.46 -5.81 28.98
C LEU A 90 -0.34 -6.36 30.40
N PRO A 91 0.66 -7.23 30.69
CA PRO A 91 0.94 -7.70 32.06
C PRO A 91 1.21 -6.57 33.07
N THR A 92 1.58 -5.39 32.58
CA THR A 92 1.79 -4.17 33.37
C THR A 92 0.47 -3.52 33.85
N GLY A 93 -0.69 -4.06 33.45
CA GLY A 93 -2.01 -3.48 33.70
C GLY A 93 -2.38 -2.32 32.76
N LYS A 94 -1.48 -1.94 31.85
CA LYS A 94 -1.69 -0.86 30.88
C LYS A 94 -2.27 -1.38 29.58
N VAL A 95 -2.95 -0.51 28.83
CA VAL A 95 -3.53 -0.84 27.53
C VAL A 95 -2.73 -0.17 26.41
N VAL A 96 -2.46 -0.92 25.34
CA VAL A 96 -1.86 -0.41 24.09
C VAL A 96 -2.65 -0.93 22.89
N PHE A 97 -2.38 -0.41 21.69
CA PHE A 97 -3.00 -0.90 20.46
C PHE A 97 -2.18 -2.02 19.81
N LYS A 98 -2.86 -3.02 19.25
CA LYS A 98 -2.21 -4.12 18.48
C LYS A 98 -1.62 -3.64 17.16
N TYR A 99 -2.15 -2.56 16.61
CA TYR A 99 -1.76 -1.99 15.33
C TYR A 99 -0.60 -1.00 15.51
N PRO A 100 0.45 -1.06 14.68
CA PRO A 100 1.53 -0.08 14.69
C PRO A 100 1.05 1.35 14.36
N MET A 101 1.78 2.36 14.85
CA MET A 101 1.44 3.77 14.68
C MET A 101 1.78 4.36 13.30
N GLY A 102 2.43 3.61 12.40
CA GLY A 102 2.95 4.21 11.15
C GLY A 102 1.87 4.83 10.27
N MET A 103 0.67 4.24 10.23
CA MET A 103 -0.46 4.84 9.52
C MET A 103 -0.97 6.13 10.20
N ALA A 104 -0.89 6.24 11.52
CA ALA A 104 -1.22 7.49 12.22
C ALA A 104 -0.33 8.65 11.75
N ILE A 105 0.96 8.38 11.48
CA ILE A 105 1.87 9.39 10.90
C ILE A 105 1.42 9.80 9.49
N ALA A 106 0.97 8.85 8.67
CA ALA A 106 0.43 9.15 7.34
C ALA A 106 -0.90 9.93 7.41
N TYR A 107 -1.73 9.69 8.42
CA TYR A 107 -2.98 10.42 8.63
C TYR A 107 -2.77 11.82 9.23
N ALA A 108 -1.71 12.02 10.01
CA ALA A 108 -1.44 13.23 10.78
C ALA A 108 -1.61 14.56 10.01
N PRO A 109 -1.06 14.75 8.78
CA PRO A 109 -1.24 16.02 8.07
C PRO A 109 -2.71 16.32 7.74
N TRP A 110 -3.48 15.29 7.40
CA TRP A 110 -4.91 15.41 7.06
C TRP A 110 -5.78 15.61 8.30
N PHE A 111 -5.40 14.96 9.40
CA PHE A 111 -6.01 15.17 10.70
C PHE A 111 -5.82 16.61 11.17
N GLY A 112 -4.58 17.12 11.18
CA GLY A 112 -4.29 18.50 11.56
C GLY A 112 -4.98 19.54 10.67
N LEU A 113 -5.04 19.28 9.36
CA LEU A 113 -5.83 20.10 8.43
C LEU A 113 -7.31 20.14 8.84
N THR A 114 -7.89 18.99 9.14
CA THR A 114 -9.31 18.87 9.53
C THR A 114 -9.57 19.56 10.87
N THR A 115 -8.73 19.33 11.87
CA THR A 115 -8.83 20.00 13.18
C THR A 115 -8.74 21.52 13.03
N GLY A 116 -7.83 22.01 12.17
CA GLY A 116 -7.71 23.44 11.86
C GLY A 116 -8.97 24.02 11.21
N ILE A 117 -9.60 23.29 10.28
CA ILE A 117 -10.87 23.72 9.66
C ILE A 117 -11.99 23.79 10.71
N TYR A 118 -12.10 22.80 11.61
CA TYR A 118 -13.10 22.82 12.69
C TYR A 118 -12.88 24.00 13.64
N TYR A 119 -11.64 24.27 14.02
CA TYR A 119 -11.27 25.42 14.82
C TYR A 119 -11.71 26.74 14.16
N LEU A 120 -11.42 26.92 12.87
CA LEU A 120 -11.82 28.12 12.10
C LEU A 120 -13.34 28.28 11.97
N LYS A 121 -14.10 27.17 12.06
CA LYS A 121 -15.57 27.18 12.07
C LYS A 121 -16.18 27.44 13.46
N GLY A 122 -15.36 27.70 14.48
CA GLY A 122 -15.81 27.87 15.87
C GLY A 122 -16.22 26.56 16.55
N GLN A 123 -15.87 25.41 15.98
CA GLN A 123 -16.18 24.07 16.49
C GLN A 123 -14.92 23.41 17.06
N ALA A 124 -14.26 24.07 18.00
CA ALA A 124 -12.96 23.63 18.51
C ALA A 124 -13.00 22.31 19.30
N ALA A 125 -14.16 21.93 19.86
CA ALA A 125 -14.33 20.69 20.60
C ALA A 125 -14.82 19.57 19.68
N THR A 126 -13.88 18.87 19.03
CA THR A 126 -14.18 17.69 18.20
C THR A 126 -13.77 16.40 18.89
N THR A 127 -14.47 15.31 18.58
CA THR A 127 -14.11 13.94 18.98
C THR A 127 -13.06 13.31 18.06
N GLY A 128 -12.88 13.85 16.86
CA GLY A 128 -12.01 13.24 15.84
C GLY A 128 -12.74 12.19 14.99
N TYR A 129 -14.00 11.88 15.26
CA TYR A 129 -14.77 10.86 14.52
C TYR A 129 -15.81 11.48 13.58
N GLU A 130 -15.92 12.81 13.55
CA GLU A 130 -16.87 13.52 12.72
C GLU A 130 -16.64 13.25 11.23
N TYR A 131 -17.71 13.46 10.44
CA TYR A 131 -17.72 13.27 8.98
C TYR A 131 -16.50 13.89 8.27
N MET A 132 -16.09 15.09 8.66
CA MET A 132 -15.02 15.80 7.96
C MET A 132 -13.65 15.12 8.15
N TYR A 133 -13.39 14.52 9.33
CA TYR A 133 -12.19 13.71 9.55
C TYR A 133 -12.22 12.48 8.64
N GLN A 134 -13.34 11.76 8.60
CA GLN A 134 -13.49 10.59 7.75
C GLN A 134 -13.23 10.91 6.28
N TYR A 135 -13.82 12.00 5.77
CA TYR A 135 -13.70 12.40 4.37
C TYR A 135 -12.31 12.93 4.00
N ILE A 136 -11.75 13.87 4.77
CA ILE A 136 -10.45 14.49 4.46
C ILE A 136 -9.31 13.50 4.58
N LEU A 137 -9.30 12.63 5.60
CA LEU A 137 -8.27 11.59 5.73
C LEU A 137 -8.32 10.59 4.56
N SER A 138 -9.53 10.24 4.11
CA SER A 138 -9.73 9.34 2.98
C SER A 138 -9.23 9.93 1.67
N LEU A 139 -9.57 11.19 1.39
CA LEU A 139 -9.01 11.92 0.27
C LEU A 139 -7.49 12.01 0.38
N GLY A 140 -6.97 12.28 1.57
CA GLY A 140 -5.53 12.35 1.84
C GLY A 140 -4.79 11.06 1.53
N CYS A 141 -5.34 9.91 1.92
CA CYS A 141 -4.73 8.61 1.65
C CYS A 141 -4.84 8.20 0.17
N MET A 142 -5.96 8.55 -0.49
CA MET A 142 -6.09 8.41 -1.95
C MET A 142 -5.02 9.24 -2.68
N LEU A 143 -4.72 10.46 -2.21
CA LEU A 143 -3.66 11.29 -2.77
C LEU A 143 -2.28 10.63 -2.67
N TYR A 144 -2.02 9.82 -1.64
CA TYR A 144 -0.79 9.03 -1.58
C TYR A 144 -0.71 8.00 -2.71
N VAL A 145 -1.80 7.29 -3.01
CA VAL A 145 -1.82 6.35 -4.15
C VAL A 145 -1.60 7.08 -5.47
N LEU A 146 -2.28 8.21 -5.68
CA LEU A 146 -2.11 9.03 -6.88
C LEU A 146 -0.67 9.55 -7.01
N LEU A 147 -0.06 10.02 -5.92
CA LEU A 147 1.34 10.42 -5.89
C LEU A 147 2.27 9.23 -6.17
N GLY A 148 1.96 8.05 -5.64
CA GLY A 148 2.67 6.81 -5.92
C GLY A 148 2.66 6.46 -7.41
N LEU A 149 1.49 6.52 -8.06
CA LEU A 149 1.34 6.25 -9.49
C LEU A 149 2.08 7.28 -10.36
N ALA A 150 2.00 8.55 -9.98
CA ALA A 150 2.74 9.64 -10.62
C ALA A 150 4.26 9.40 -10.58
N LEU A 151 4.79 9.09 -9.38
CA LEU A 151 6.21 8.82 -9.18
C LEU A 151 6.64 7.53 -9.88
N LEU A 152 5.81 6.49 -9.86
CA LEU A 152 6.07 5.23 -10.54
C LEU A 152 6.14 5.42 -12.06
N GLY A 153 5.23 6.22 -12.64
CA GLY A 153 5.29 6.59 -14.06
C GLY A 153 6.57 7.30 -14.44
N ARG A 154 7.11 8.16 -13.58
CA ARG A 154 8.43 8.77 -13.79
C ARG A 154 9.55 7.73 -13.68
N GLU A 155 9.50 6.83 -12.71
CA GLU A 155 10.53 5.79 -12.54
C GLU A 155 10.55 4.82 -13.73
N LEU A 156 9.39 4.36 -14.20
CA LEU A 156 9.28 3.47 -15.36
C LEU A 156 9.85 4.11 -16.63
N ARG A 157 9.64 5.42 -16.84
CA ARG A 157 10.15 6.15 -18.01
C ARG A 157 11.67 6.32 -18.06
N HIS A 158 12.38 6.01 -16.97
CA HIS A 158 13.85 5.89 -17.03
C HIS A 158 14.30 4.64 -17.78
N PHE A 159 13.43 3.65 -17.94
CA PHE A 159 13.77 2.33 -18.50
C PHE A 159 12.93 1.93 -19.70
N PHE A 160 11.73 2.49 -19.84
CA PHE A 160 10.75 2.13 -20.86
C PHE A 160 10.18 3.38 -21.55
N ALA A 161 9.61 3.19 -22.73
CA ALA A 161 8.89 4.26 -23.44
C ALA A 161 7.66 4.73 -22.64
N ASP A 162 7.28 5.99 -22.82
CA ASP A 162 6.20 6.64 -22.07
C ASP A 162 4.84 5.92 -22.22
N HIS A 163 4.49 5.45 -23.41
CA HIS A 163 3.25 4.69 -23.62
C HIS A 163 3.23 3.33 -22.90
N ILE A 164 4.39 2.68 -22.74
CA ILE A 164 4.53 1.42 -21.98
C ILE A 164 4.33 1.69 -20.49
N ALA A 165 4.96 2.75 -19.97
CA ALA A 165 4.77 3.19 -18.60
C ALA A 165 3.29 3.55 -18.35
N ALA A 166 2.65 4.27 -19.28
CA ALA A 166 1.25 4.64 -19.18
C ALA A 166 0.32 3.42 -19.13
N LEU A 167 0.48 2.44 -20.03
CA LEU A 167 -0.28 1.20 -20.00
C LEU A 167 -0.06 0.41 -18.71
N THR A 168 1.17 0.39 -18.19
CA THR A 168 1.51 -0.25 -16.92
C THR A 168 0.76 0.40 -15.75
N LEU A 169 0.73 1.74 -15.69
CA LEU A 169 -0.03 2.46 -14.67
C LEU A 169 -1.53 2.20 -14.77
N LEU A 170 -2.09 2.19 -15.99
CA LEU A 170 -3.49 1.90 -16.24
C LEU A 170 -3.88 0.51 -15.71
N ILE A 171 -3.06 -0.50 -16.02
CA ILE A 171 -3.28 -1.88 -15.57
C ILE A 171 -3.16 -2.00 -14.05
N LEU A 172 -2.16 -1.38 -13.42
CA LEU A 172 -2.06 -1.41 -11.97
C LEU A 172 -3.26 -0.73 -11.30
N ALA A 173 -3.67 0.44 -11.79
CA ALA A 173 -4.72 1.22 -11.17
C ALA A 173 -6.11 0.59 -11.33
N PHE A 174 -6.45 0.03 -12.49
CA PHE A 174 -7.81 -0.47 -12.79
C PHE A 174 -7.90 -1.98 -12.94
N GLY A 175 -6.79 -2.67 -13.20
CA GLY A 175 -6.71 -4.11 -13.40
C GLY A 175 -6.35 -4.90 -12.15
N THR A 176 -6.32 -4.26 -10.99
CA THR A 176 -5.96 -4.89 -9.72
C THR A 176 -6.85 -4.40 -8.58
N ASN A 177 -6.66 -4.97 -7.39
CA ASN A 177 -7.27 -4.49 -6.16
C ASN A 177 -6.76 -3.12 -5.68
N LEU A 178 -5.73 -2.52 -6.29
CA LEU A 178 -5.25 -1.19 -5.92
C LEU A 178 -6.36 -0.13 -5.98
N PHE A 179 -7.31 -0.26 -6.91
CA PHE A 179 -8.45 0.65 -7.01
C PHE A 179 -9.29 0.66 -5.72
N THR A 180 -9.69 -0.52 -5.23
CA THR A 180 -10.40 -0.66 -3.95
C THR A 180 -9.65 0.01 -2.82
N TYR A 181 -8.36 -0.26 -2.65
CA TYR A 181 -7.57 0.33 -1.55
C TYR A 181 -7.14 1.79 -1.77
N ALA A 182 -7.51 2.39 -2.90
CA ALA A 182 -7.33 3.81 -3.17
C ALA A 182 -8.64 4.60 -3.04
N ALA A 183 -9.77 4.02 -3.44
CA ALA A 183 -11.06 4.71 -3.51
C ALA A 183 -12.07 4.20 -2.47
N TYR A 184 -12.19 2.88 -2.30
CA TYR A 184 -13.21 2.24 -1.44
C TYR A 184 -12.74 1.93 -0.01
N GLU A 185 -11.45 1.73 0.20
CA GLU A 185 -10.85 1.53 1.51
C GLU A 185 -9.54 2.33 1.67
N PRO A 186 -9.55 3.65 1.44
CA PRO A 186 -8.32 4.45 1.34
C PRO A 186 -7.51 4.51 2.65
N LEU A 187 -8.14 4.35 3.82
CA LEU A 187 -7.41 4.36 5.08
C LEU A 187 -6.70 3.03 5.35
N MET A 188 -6.96 1.96 4.61
CA MET A 188 -6.15 0.74 4.78
C MET A 188 -4.69 1.03 4.46
N SER A 189 -3.78 0.30 5.11
CA SER A 189 -2.34 0.54 4.99
C SER A 189 -1.80 0.41 3.57
N HIS A 190 -2.44 -0.41 2.73
CA HIS A 190 -1.91 -0.89 1.46
C HIS A 190 -1.72 0.21 0.41
N GLY A 191 -2.63 1.19 0.35
CA GLY A 191 -2.51 2.34 -0.56
C GLY A 191 -1.33 3.24 -0.21
N THR A 192 -1.16 3.55 1.08
CA THR A 192 0.01 4.31 1.58
C THR A 192 1.30 3.53 1.36
N LEU A 193 1.30 2.23 1.63
CA LEU A 193 2.45 1.34 1.41
C LEU A 193 2.84 1.21 -0.06
N PHE A 194 1.88 1.26 -0.99
CA PHE A 194 2.18 1.34 -2.40
C PHE A 194 3.06 2.56 -2.71
N MET A 195 2.67 3.75 -2.24
CA MET A 195 3.47 4.96 -2.42
C MET A 195 4.84 4.85 -1.75
N LEU A 196 4.91 4.31 -0.53
CA LEU A 196 6.17 4.14 0.19
C LEU A 196 7.11 3.14 -0.52
N ASN A 197 6.58 2.06 -1.09
CA ASN A 197 7.36 1.11 -1.88
C ASN A 197 7.84 1.72 -3.22
N VAL A 198 7.07 2.64 -3.83
CA VAL A 198 7.56 3.45 -4.97
C VAL A 198 8.71 4.36 -4.54
N LEU A 199 8.63 4.99 -3.36
CA LEU A 199 9.72 5.79 -2.82
C LEU A 199 10.95 4.95 -2.49
N LEU A 200 10.78 3.75 -1.91
CA LEU A 200 11.86 2.81 -1.60
C LEU A 200 12.63 2.47 -2.88
N LEU A 201 11.91 2.08 -3.94
CA LEU A 201 12.46 1.82 -5.26
C LEU A 201 13.21 3.04 -5.82
N ARG A 202 12.57 4.21 -5.81
CA ARG A 202 13.15 5.46 -6.34
C ARG A 202 14.42 5.85 -5.60
N TYR A 203 14.41 5.84 -4.27
CA TYR A 203 15.56 6.24 -3.47
C TYR A 203 16.65 5.17 -3.45
N THR A 204 16.29 3.89 -3.62
CA THR A 204 17.27 2.83 -3.90
C THR A 204 18.05 3.14 -5.17
N ARG A 205 17.35 3.35 -6.29
CA ARG A 205 18.01 3.69 -7.57
C ARG A 205 18.87 4.95 -7.46
N ARG A 206 18.32 6.02 -6.87
CA ARG A 206 19.03 7.30 -6.74
C ARG A 206 20.23 7.21 -5.82
N TRP A 207 20.16 6.44 -4.73
CA TRP A 207 21.30 6.29 -3.84
C TRP A 207 22.45 5.55 -4.52
N TYR A 208 22.18 4.48 -5.28
CA TYR A 208 23.22 3.79 -6.04
C TYR A 208 23.73 4.60 -7.24
N ALA A 209 22.89 5.43 -7.86
CA ALA A 209 23.31 6.26 -9.00
C ALA A 209 24.09 7.52 -8.57
N GLU A 210 23.69 8.18 -7.48
CA GLU A 210 24.22 9.48 -7.08
C GLU A 210 25.16 9.41 -5.86
N GLY A 211 25.02 8.40 -4.99
CA GLY A 211 25.83 8.25 -3.78
C GLY A 211 25.67 9.36 -2.74
N THR A 212 24.60 10.17 -2.82
CA THR A 212 24.44 11.37 -1.97
C THR A 212 23.84 11.05 -0.60
N ALA A 213 24.24 11.83 0.42
CA ALA A 213 23.66 11.73 1.77
C ALA A 213 22.16 12.04 1.78
N ARG A 214 21.67 12.89 0.87
CA ARG A 214 20.24 13.17 0.72
C ARG A 214 19.46 11.96 0.23
N ALA A 215 19.98 11.23 -0.76
CA ALA A 215 19.34 10.00 -1.23
C ALA A 215 19.38 8.91 -0.15
N ALA A 216 20.50 8.79 0.57
CA ALA A 216 20.64 7.90 1.72
C ALA A 216 19.64 8.23 2.84
N ALA A 217 19.50 9.51 3.21
CA ALA A 217 18.56 9.94 4.23
C ALA A 217 17.11 9.63 3.83
N ALA A 218 16.74 9.94 2.59
CA ALA A 218 15.40 9.64 2.08
C ALA A 218 15.13 8.13 2.03
N LEU A 219 16.13 7.31 1.66
CA LEU A 219 16.04 5.85 1.69
C LEU A 219 15.83 5.33 3.12
N GLY A 220 16.61 5.81 4.09
CA GLY A 220 16.49 5.44 5.51
C GLY A 220 15.13 5.80 6.10
N LEU A 221 14.67 7.04 5.91
CA LEU A 221 13.36 7.51 6.38
C LEU A 221 12.20 6.71 5.78
N THR A 222 12.26 6.44 4.46
CA THR A 222 11.24 5.62 3.78
C THR A 222 11.24 4.18 4.31
N SER A 223 12.43 3.61 4.49
CA SER A 223 12.60 2.23 5.01
C SER A 223 12.04 2.09 6.42
N GLY A 224 12.35 3.05 7.30
CA GLY A 224 11.82 3.06 8.66
C GLY A 224 10.31 3.26 8.70
N LEU A 225 9.77 4.13 7.85
CA LEU A 225 8.33 4.37 7.78
C LEU A 225 7.56 3.15 7.22
N LEU A 226 8.10 2.44 6.23
CA LEU A 226 7.54 1.16 5.75
C LEU A 226 7.37 0.15 6.90
N VAL A 227 8.46 -0.10 7.64
CA VAL A 227 8.46 -1.03 8.77
C VAL A 227 7.54 -0.55 9.89
N LEU A 228 7.48 0.76 10.15
CA LEU A 228 6.60 1.34 11.16
C LEU A 228 5.12 1.23 10.78
N VAL A 229 4.77 1.33 9.49
CA VAL A 229 3.39 1.13 9.01
C VAL A 229 3.01 -0.34 9.14
N ARG A 230 3.88 -1.25 8.70
CA ARG A 230 3.70 -2.69 8.84
C ARG A 230 5.06 -3.36 9.02
N PRO A 231 5.33 -4.03 10.17
CA PRO A 231 6.59 -4.71 10.41
C PRO A 231 6.97 -5.74 9.33
N SER A 232 5.98 -6.39 8.70
CA SER A 232 6.19 -7.31 7.58
C SER A 232 6.87 -6.67 6.36
N GLU A 233 6.79 -5.35 6.20
CA GLU A 233 7.44 -4.63 5.10
C GLU A 233 8.97 -4.61 5.21
N VAL A 234 9.53 -5.08 6.33
CA VAL A 234 10.98 -5.31 6.46
C VAL A 234 11.52 -6.20 5.35
N LEU A 235 10.71 -7.13 4.82
CA LEU A 235 11.07 -7.99 3.69
C LEU A 235 11.36 -7.21 2.41
N LEU A 236 10.71 -6.07 2.21
CA LEU A 236 10.90 -5.21 1.04
C LEU A 236 12.23 -4.47 1.11
N LEU A 237 12.86 -4.36 2.29
CA LEU A 237 14.20 -3.77 2.44
C LEU A 237 15.32 -4.63 1.81
N LEU A 238 15.00 -5.86 1.39
CA LEU A 238 15.88 -6.62 0.49
C LEU A 238 16.03 -5.95 -0.88
N LEU A 239 15.11 -5.07 -1.29
CA LEU A 239 15.23 -4.32 -2.55
C LEU A 239 16.53 -3.49 -2.64
N PRO A 240 16.84 -2.56 -1.71
CA PRO A 240 18.11 -1.84 -1.74
C PRO A 240 19.33 -2.75 -1.57
N VAL A 241 19.21 -3.88 -0.87
CA VAL A 241 20.32 -4.84 -0.70
C VAL A 241 20.64 -5.51 -2.05
N LEU A 242 19.62 -6.00 -2.75
CA LEU A 242 19.75 -6.82 -3.95
C LEU A 242 19.76 -6.00 -5.26
N TRP A 243 19.47 -4.71 -5.20
CA TRP A 243 19.42 -3.82 -6.36
C TRP A 243 20.69 -3.93 -7.22
N GLY A 244 20.57 -4.28 -8.49
CA GLY A 244 21.69 -4.29 -9.44
C GLY A 244 22.68 -5.46 -9.29
N LEU A 245 22.45 -6.42 -8.39
CA LEU A 245 23.30 -7.61 -8.23
C LEU A 245 23.01 -8.67 -9.32
N THR A 246 23.26 -8.32 -10.58
CA THR A 246 22.93 -9.16 -11.75
C THR A 246 23.99 -10.21 -12.09
N SER A 247 25.12 -10.21 -11.40
CA SER A 247 26.21 -11.19 -11.54
C SER A 247 26.96 -11.36 -10.22
N LEU A 248 27.68 -12.48 -10.07
CA LEU A 248 28.53 -12.70 -8.89
C LEU A 248 29.66 -11.65 -8.78
N ALA A 249 30.12 -11.10 -9.90
CA ALA A 249 31.12 -10.04 -9.94
C ALA A 249 30.60 -8.71 -9.33
N ALA A 250 29.28 -8.49 -9.29
CA ALA A 250 28.69 -7.29 -8.69
C ALA A 250 28.74 -7.29 -7.15
N LEU A 251 28.96 -8.44 -6.50
CA LEU A 251 29.01 -8.54 -5.03
C LEU A 251 30.21 -7.78 -4.44
N PRO A 252 31.47 -8.02 -4.88
CA PRO A 252 32.61 -7.24 -4.41
C PRO A 252 32.45 -5.74 -4.65
N GLU A 253 31.87 -5.33 -5.78
CA GLU A 253 31.59 -3.91 -6.09
C GLU A 253 30.59 -3.30 -5.11
N ARG A 254 29.55 -4.06 -4.72
CA ARG A 254 28.56 -3.64 -3.73
C ARG A 254 29.19 -3.45 -2.35
N LEU A 255 30.00 -4.40 -1.90
CA LEU A 255 30.69 -4.31 -0.61
C LEU A 255 31.66 -3.12 -0.59
N ARG A 256 32.41 -2.90 -1.68
CA ARG A 256 33.28 -1.73 -1.83
C ARG A 256 32.48 -0.42 -1.81
N PHE A 257 31.33 -0.37 -2.49
CA PHE A 257 30.46 0.81 -2.49
C PHE A 257 30.01 1.16 -1.06
N TRP A 258 29.52 0.18 -0.30
CA TRP A 258 29.10 0.42 1.10
C TRP A 258 30.27 0.81 2.00
N ALA A 259 31.44 0.19 1.84
CA ALA A 259 32.64 0.54 2.62
C ALA A 259 33.12 1.98 2.32
N GLN A 260 33.16 2.37 1.05
CA GLN A 260 33.52 3.74 0.63
C GLN A 260 32.47 4.77 1.04
N ARG A 261 31.21 4.35 1.19
CA ARG A 261 30.06 5.18 1.57
C ARG A 261 29.51 4.79 2.95
N TRP A 262 30.40 4.41 3.87
CA TRP A 262 29.98 3.94 5.20
C TRP A 262 29.17 4.98 5.98
N PRO A 263 29.45 6.32 5.92
CA PRO A 263 28.61 7.28 6.64
C PRO A 263 27.20 7.33 6.08
N GLN A 264 27.03 7.24 4.76
CA GLN A 264 25.73 7.20 4.12
C GLN A 264 25.00 5.88 4.42
N THR A 265 25.72 4.77 4.49
CA THR A 265 25.15 3.46 4.85
C THR A 265 24.65 3.46 6.29
N LEU A 266 25.44 3.98 7.23
CA LEU A 266 25.00 4.18 8.62
C LEU A 266 23.85 5.18 8.72
N LEU A 267 23.80 6.20 7.87
CA LEU A 267 22.67 7.13 7.83
C LEU A 267 21.37 6.43 7.40
N VAL A 268 21.41 5.55 6.41
CA VAL A 268 20.25 4.72 6.00
C VAL A 268 19.79 3.87 7.18
N ILE A 269 20.70 3.11 7.79
CA ILE A 269 20.41 2.19 8.88
C ILE A 269 19.89 2.96 10.11
N GLY A 270 20.57 4.04 10.49
CA GLY A 270 20.25 4.84 11.66
C GLY A 270 18.90 5.52 11.55
N LEU A 271 18.56 6.11 10.39
CA LEU A 271 17.24 6.72 10.18
C LEU A 271 16.13 5.68 10.06
N ALA A 272 16.40 4.53 9.43
CA ALA A 272 15.43 3.43 9.39
C ALA A 272 15.12 2.92 10.81
N ALA A 273 16.15 2.68 11.61
CA ALA A 273 16.02 2.24 13.00
C ALA A 273 15.37 3.30 13.89
N LEU A 274 15.70 4.59 13.71
CA LEU A 274 15.08 5.69 14.44
C LEU A 274 13.57 5.75 14.22
N VAL A 275 13.13 5.71 12.96
CA VAL A 275 11.70 5.80 12.62
C VAL A 275 10.97 4.51 12.99
N ALA A 276 11.48 3.34 12.62
CA ALA A 276 10.87 2.07 13.00
C ALA A 276 10.83 1.87 14.53
N GLY A 277 11.84 2.37 15.24
CA GLY A 277 11.96 2.31 16.69
C GLY A 277 10.93 3.16 17.44
N LEU A 278 10.22 4.08 16.78
CA LEU A 278 9.16 4.87 17.42
C LEU A 278 8.07 3.97 18.04
N GLN A 279 7.78 2.82 17.43
CA GLN A 279 6.84 1.86 18.00
C GLN A 279 7.32 1.28 19.33
N LEU A 280 8.63 0.98 19.44
CA LEU A 280 9.24 0.44 20.66
C LEU A 280 9.23 1.48 21.78
N VAL A 281 9.52 2.74 21.43
CA VAL A 281 9.46 3.88 22.36
C VAL A 281 8.03 4.05 22.90
N PHE A 282 7.02 4.00 22.02
CA PHE A 282 5.62 4.08 22.44
C PHE A 282 5.24 2.99 23.42
N TRP A 283 5.61 1.73 23.15
CA TRP A 283 5.33 0.65 24.09
C TRP A 283 6.05 0.81 25.42
N ARG A 284 7.29 1.34 25.42
CA ARG A 284 8.01 1.60 26.66
C ARG A 284 7.35 2.69 27.48
N VAL A 285 6.99 3.81 26.85
CA VAL A 285 6.42 4.99 27.52
C VAL A 285 4.98 4.71 27.96
N VAL A 286 4.14 4.25 27.05
CA VAL A 286 2.72 4.00 27.29
C VAL A 286 2.52 2.66 27.97
N GLY A 287 3.00 1.56 27.38
CA GLY A 287 2.77 0.20 27.87
C GLY A 287 3.69 -0.27 29.01
N GLY A 288 4.78 0.45 29.30
CA GLY A 288 5.74 0.09 30.35
C GLY A 288 6.76 -0.99 29.95
N GLN A 289 6.75 -1.49 28.71
CA GLN A 289 7.65 -2.57 28.25
C GLN A 289 8.12 -2.32 26.81
N TRP A 290 9.31 -2.80 26.45
CA TRP A 290 9.88 -2.54 25.11
C TRP A 290 9.25 -3.35 23.99
N LEU A 291 8.64 -4.49 24.31
CA LEU A 291 7.98 -5.36 23.35
C LEU A 291 6.59 -5.67 23.87
N ALA A 292 5.57 -5.21 23.14
CA ALA A 292 4.20 -5.67 23.31
C ALA A 292 3.87 -6.72 22.25
N PRO A 293 2.97 -7.67 22.53
CA PRO A 293 2.55 -8.64 21.53
C PRO A 293 1.83 -7.91 20.38
N PHE A 294 2.45 -7.92 19.20
CA PHE A 294 1.77 -7.57 17.95
C PHE A 294 0.72 -8.65 17.66
N TYR A 295 -0.54 -8.26 17.52
CA TYR A 295 -1.64 -9.17 17.18
C TYR A 295 -1.70 -10.43 18.10
N PRO A 296 -2.06 -10.27 19.39
CA PRO A 296 -2.11 -11.40 20.33
C PRO A 296 -3.10 -12.47 19.85
N GLY A 297 -2.68 -13.73 19.89
CA GLY A 297 -3.46 -14.88 19.39
C GLY A 297 -3.31 -15.15 17.89
N GLU A 298 -2.61 -14.27 17.16
CA GLU A 298 -2.32 -14.43 15.73
C GLU A 298 -0.89 -14.96 15.56
N SER A 299 -0.67 -15.88 14.63
CA SER A 299 0.65 -16.52 14.41
C SER A 299 0.90 -16.83 12.95
N PHE A 300 2.15 -17.19 12.64
CA PHE A 300 2.52 -17.74 11.34
C PHE A 300 2.71 -19.27 11.46
N ASP A 301 2.02 -20.03 10.62
CA ASP A 301 2.29 -21.45 10.40
C ASP A 301 3.07 -21.64 9.10
N PHE A 302 4.40 -21.62 9.22
CA PHE A 302 5.31 -21.83 8.09
C PHE A 302 5.27 -23.27 7.54
N SER A 303 4.71 -24.22 8.31
CA SER A 303 4.63 -25.63 7.89
C SER A 303 3.43 -25.90 6.96
N LYS A 304 2.40 -25.05 7.00
CA LYS A 304 1.16 -25.18 6.22
C LYS A 304 0.82 -23.88 5.49
N PRO A 305 1.64 -23.46 4.51
CA PRO A 305 1.39 -22.23 3.77
C PRO A 305 0.17 -22.37 2.84
N HIS A 306 -0.74 -21.41 2.88
CA HIS A 306 -1.90 -21.31 2.00
C HIS A 306 -1.56 -20.60 0.67
N VAL A 307 -0.39 -20.89 0.08
CA VAL A 307 0.08 -20.16 -1.11
C VAL A 307 -0.89 -20.31 -2.29
N TRP A 308 -1.36 -21.53 -2.58
CA TRP A 308 -2.29 -21.76 -3.68
C TRP A 308 -3.63 -21.06 -3.47
N ASP A 309 -4.17 -21.13 -2.25
CA ASP A 309 -5.40 -20.43 -1.89
C ASP A 309 -5.22 -18.91 -2.01
N GLY A 310 -4.14 -18.39 -1.46
CA GLY A 310 -3.77 -16.98 -1.49
C GLY A 310 -3.54 -16.43 -2.90
N LEU A 311 -3.16 -17.27 -3.86
CA LEU A 311 -2.96 -16.87 -5.25
C LEU A 311 -4.25 -17.00 -6.08
N PHE A 312 -5.00 -18.08 -5.94
CA PHE A 312 -6.03 -18.46 -6.93
C PHE A 312 -7.43 -18.73 -6.36
N SER A 313 -7.60 -18.78 -5.04
CA SER A 313 -8.91 -19.03 -4.45
C SER A 313 -9.91 -17.95 -4.86
N VAL A 314 -11.14 -18.36 -5.12
CA VAL A 314 -12.27 -17.44 -5.33
C VAL A 314 -12.52 -16.62 -4.06
N ARG A 315 -12.18 -17.16 -2.88
CA ARG A 315 -12.41 -16.46 -1.62
C ARG A 315 -11.70 -15.10 -1.62
N LYS A 316 -10.37 -15.10 -1.87
CA LYS A 316 -9.49 -13.91 -1.74
C LYS A 316 -8.21 -13.98 -2.58
N GLY A 317 -8.15 -14.86 -3.57
CA GLY A 317 -6.95 -15.11 -4.37
C GLY A 317 -6.44 -13.84 -5.05
N TRP A 318 -5.16 -13.54 -4.88
CA TRP A 318 -4.52 -12.35 -5.44
C TRP A 318 -4.58 -12.33 -6.97
N LEU A 319 -4.14 -13.39 -7.63
CA LEU A 319 -4.17 -13.48 -9.09
C LEU A 319 -5.57 -13.77 -9.63
N PHE A 320 -6.47 -14.32 -8.81
CA PHE A 320 -7.88 -14.47 -9.17
C PHE A 320 -8.55 -13.09 -9.37
N TYR A 321 -8.36 -12.18 -8.41
CA TYR A 321 -8.92 -10.82 -8.45
C TYR A 321 -8.00 -9.78 -9.12
N SER A 322 -6.82 -10.17 -9.56
CA SER A 322 -5.87 -9.31 -10.31
C SER A 322 -5.16 -10.10 -11.41
N PRO A 323 -5.90 -10.70 -12.36
CA PRO A 323 -5.36 -11.65 -13.34
C PRO A 323 -4.32 -11.02 -14.28
N LEU A 324 -4.39 -9.70 -14.48
CA LEU A 324 -3.41 -8.97 -15.29
C LEU A 324 -1.99 -8.98 -14.69
N LEU A 325 -1.84 -9.28 -13.40
CA LEU A 325 -0.52 -9.42 -12.77
C LEU A 325 0.18 -10.72 -13.15
N VAL A 326 -0.52 -11.70 -13.75
CA VAL A 326 0.13 -12.85 -14.41
C VAL A 326 1.06 -12.35 -15.51
N LEU A 327 0.67 -11.31 -16.25
CA LEU A 327 1.53 -10.70 -17.29
C LEU A 327 2.79 -10.07 -16.67
N ALA A 328 2.68 -9.53 -15.45
CA ALA A 328 3.83 -9.02 -14.72
C ALA A 328 4.83 -10.14 -14.36
N LEU A 329 4.31 -11.29 -13.91
CA LEU A 329 5.12 -12.48 -13.60
C LEU A 329 5.81 -13.06 -14.84
N LEU A 330 5.09 -13.18 -15.97
CA LEU A 330 5.67 -13.60 -17.24
C LEU A 330 6.75 -12.61 -17.70
N GLY A 331 6.47 -11.32 -17.54
CA GLY A 331 7.35 -10.19 -17.81
C GLY A 331 8.77 -10.29 -17.23
N ILE A 332 8.90 -10.97 -16.09
CA ILE A 332 10.18 -11.20 -15.41
C ILE A 332 11.21 -11.87 -16.33
N ALA A 333 10.76 -12.78 -17.21
CA ALA A 333 11.64 -13.47 -18.15
C ALA A 333 12.36 -12.53 -19.13
N TRP A 334 11.78 -11.35 -19.40
CA TRP A 334 12.33 -10.34 -20.30
C TRP A 334 13.08 -9.21 -19.58
N LEU A 335 12.95 -9.09 -18.25
CA LEU A 335 13.69 -8.08 -17.48
C LEU A 335 15.21 -8.20 -17.63
N ARG A 336 15.73 -9.42 -17.74
CA ARG A 336 17.18 -9.64 -17.94
C ARG A 336 17.73 -8.98 -19.22
N ARG A 337 16.86 -8.73 -20.20
CA ARG A 337 17.20 -8.11 -21.49
C ARG A 337 16.71 -6.66 -21.58
N SER A 338 16.05 -6.13 -20.54
CA SER A 338 15.56 -4.75 -20.54
C SER A 338 16.55 -3.82 -19.84
N PRO A 339 16.43 -2.50 -20.05
CA PRO A 339 17.20 -1.50 -19.31
C PRO A 339 17.00 -1.59 -17.78
N ALA A 340 15.87 -2.16 -17.34
CA ALA A 340 15.50 -2.31 -15.94
C ALA A 340 16.06 -3.57 -15.26
N ARG A 341 17.05 -4.25 -15.86
CA ARG A 341 17.65 -5.47 -15.30
C ARG A 341 18.12 -5.37 -13.85
N SER A 342 18.40 -4.16 -13.35
CA SER A 342 18.82 -3.92 -11.97
C SER A 342 17.76 -4.29 -10.93
N VAL A 343 16.47 -4.31 -11.29
CA VAL A 343 15.37 -4.71 -10.40
C VAL A 343 15.30 -6.24 -10.24
N LEU A 344 15.80 -6.98 -11.24
CA LEU A 344 15.58 -8.42 -11.38
C LEU A 344 16.01 -9.25 -10.16
N PRO A 345 17.23 -9.08 -9.57
CA PRO A 345 17.65 -9.90 -8.44
C PRO A 345 16.74 -9.70 -7.22
N ALA A 346 16.37 -8.45 -6.93
CA ALA A 346 15.42 -8.15 -5.88
C ALA A 346 14.06 -8.80 -6.15
N LEU A 347 13.54 -8.70 -7.38
CA LEU A 347 12.24 -9.29 -7.73
C LEU A 347 12.25 -10.82 -7.61
N LEU A 348 13.31 -11.50 -8.04
CA LEU A 348 13.43 -12.96 -7.95
C LEU A 348 13.50 -13.48 -6.51
N VAL A 349 13.99 -12.67 -5.57
CA VAL A 349 14.14 -13.06 -4.17
C VAL A 349 12.96 -12.59 -3.32
N VAL A 350 12.58 -11.32 -3.44
CA VAL A 350 11.52 -10.70 -2.62
C VAL A 350 10.16 -11.28 -2.94
N LEU A 351 9.83 -11.48 -4.22
CA LEU A 351 8.52 -11.98 -4.63
C LEU A 351 8.15 -13.33 -3.98
N PRO A 352 8.95 -14.41 -4.10
CA PRO A 352 8.61 -15.69 -3.47
C PRO A 352 8.64 -15.61 -1.94
N ILE A 353 9.56 -14.84 -1.34
CA ILE A 353 9.63 -14.68 0.12
C ILE A 353 8.37 -14.00 0.65
N VAL A 354 7.96 -12.88 0.04
CA VAL A 354 6.78 -12.13 0.47
C VAL A 354 5.52 -12.96 0.27
N ILE A 355 5.36 -13.65 -0.86
CA ILE A 355 4.22 -14.55 -1.10
C ILE A 355 4.17 -15.64 -0.02
N TYR A 356 5.29 -16.32 0.21
CA TYR A 356 5.36 -17.41 1.18
C TYR A 356 5.03 -16.91 2.59
N VAL A 357 5.74 -15.91 3.09
CA VAL A 357 5.53 -15.38 4.46
C VAL A 357 4.10 -14.87 4.62
N THR A 358 3.58 -14.13 3.65
CA THR A 358 2.21 -13.61 3.67
C THR A 358 1.18 -14.71 3.87
N PHE A 359 1.27 -15.77 3.07
CA PHE A 359 0.30 -16.87 3.12
C PHE A 359 0.63 -17.94 4.17
N CYS A 360 1.63 -17.71 5.03
CA CYS A 360 1.83 -18.45 6.26
C CYS A 360 1.09 -17.83 7.45
N TRP A 361 0.52 -16.63 7.33
CA TRP A 361 -0.28 -16.03 8.42
C TRP A 361 -1.52 -16.90 8.69
N TRP A 362 -1.90 -17.05 9.96
CA TRP A 362 -3.02 -17.91 10.39
C TRP A 362 -4.32 -17.65 9.62
N ASP A 363 -4.60 -16.37 9.36
CA ASP A 363 -5.62 -15.93 8.41
C ASP A 363 -4.96 -15.49 7.11
N TRP A 364 -4.66 -16.46 6.24
CA TRP A 364 -4.11 -16.20 4.90
C TRP A 364 -4.96 -15.24 4.06
N GLY A 365 -6.24 -15.11 4.43
CA GLY A 365 -7.20 -14.21 3.82
C GLY A 365 -7.15 -12.78 4.37
N TYR A 366 -6.34 -12.48 5.38
CA TYR A 366 -6.18 -11.14 5.95
C TYR A 366 -7.50 -10.43 6.34
N GLY A 367 -8.49 -11.12 6.90
CA GLY A 367 -9.77 -10.52 7.30
C GLY A 367 -10.56 -9.96 6.12
N GLY A 368 -11.39 -8.93 6.31
CA GLY A 368 -12.20 -8.40 5.20
C GLY A 368 -11.40 -7.72 4.11
N SER A 369 -11.43 -8.27 2.89
CA SER A 369 -10.58 -7.77 1.81
C SER A 369 -11.07 -8.13 0.41
N TYR A 370 -10.85 -7.21 -0.53
CA TYR A 370 -10.85 -7.51 -1.96
C TYR A 370 -9.49 -8.06 -2.42
N GLY A 371 -9.45 -9.35 -2.76
CA GLY A 371 -8.25 -10.08 -3.15
C GLY A 371 -7.12 -10.05 -2.12
N GLY A 372 -5.92 -10.50 -2.52
CA GLY A 372 -4.72 -10.48 -1.68
C GLY A 372 -4.15 -9.07 -1.48
N ARG A 373 -4.76 -8.27 -0.61
CA ARG A 373 -4.44 -6.84 -0.40
C ARG A 373 -3.01 -6.53 0.00
N THR A 374 -2.37 -7.44 0.74
CA THR A 374 -0.96 -7.36 1.13
C THR A 374 0.00 -7.40 -0.05
N MET A 375 -0.43 -7.96 -1.20
CA MET A 375 0.40 -8.05 -2.39
C MET A 375 0.59 -6.70 -3.10
N ILE A 376 -0.19 -5.68 -2.74
CA ILE A 376 -0.04 -4.31 -3.27
C ILE A 376 1.36 -3.76 -3.03
N SER A 377 2.02 -4.13 -1.91
CA SER A 377 3.40 -3.73 -1.62
C SER A 377 4.40 -4.20 -2.68
N LEU A 378 4.10 -5.27 -3.42
CA LEU A 378 4.93 -5.78 -4.51
C LEU A 378 4.71 -5.05 -5.84
N TYR A 379 3.62 -4.28 -5.99
CA TYR A 379 3.23 -3.70 -7.28
C TYR A 379 4.28 -2.76 -7.87
N PRO A 380 4.99 -1.92 -7.09
CA PRO A 380 6.06 -1.09 -7.64
C PRO A 380 7.17 -1.90 -8.30
N MET A 381 7.54 -3.06 -7.74
CA MET A 381 8.54 -3.95 -8.36
C MET A 381 7.96 -4.75 -9.53
N LEU A 382 6.75 -5.29 -9.38
CA LEU A 382 6.07 -6.05 -10.44
C LEU A 382 5.74 -5.18 -11.67
N SER A 383 5.60 -3.86 -11.49
CA SER A 383 5.41 -2.91 -12.59
C SER A 383 6.51 -3.00 -13.65
N PHE A 384 7.75 -3.33 -13.26
CA PHE A 384 8.86 -3.51 -14.20
C PHE A 384 8.70 -4.78 -15.02
N GLY A 385 8.24 -5.88 -14.40
CA GLY A 385 7.88 -7.09 -15.11
C GLY A 385 6.77 -6.82 -16.12
N LEU A 386 5.70 -6.16 -15.68
CA LEU A 386 4.58 -5.79 -16.55
C LEU A 386 5.01 -4.90 -17.71
N ALA A 387 5.83 -3.87 -17.46
CA ALA A 387 6.38 -3.01 -18.50
C ALA A 387 7.29 -3.78 -19.48
N ALA A 388 8.12 -4.71 -19.00
CA ALA A 388 8.96 -5.55 -19.86
C ALA A 388 8.13 -6.52 -20.73
N PHE A 389 7.02 -7.05 -20.20
CA PHE A 389 6.06 -7.82 -20.99
C PHE A 389 5.49 -6.98 -22.14
N TRP A 390 4.99 -5.78 -21.84
CA TRP A 390 4.45 -4.89 -22.86
C TRP A 390 5.50 -4.44 -23.87
N GLN A 391 6.71 -4.13 -23.43
CA GLN A 391 7.80 -3.81 -24.35
C GLN A 391 8.06 -4.93 -25.36
N ARG A 392 7.87 -6.19 -24.96
CA ARG A 392 8.09 -7.34 -25.84
C ARG A 392 6.97 -7.56 -26.85
N TRP A 393 5.72 -7.32 -26.45
CA TRP A 393 4.52 -7.77 -27.16
C TRP A 393 3.66 -6.65 -27.75
N LEU A 394 3.79 -5.43 -27.24
CA LEU A 394 3.09 -4.26 -27.78
C LEU A 394 3.73 -3.86 -29.11
N GLY A 395 2.92 -3.76 -30.16
CA GLY A 395 3.37 -3.39 -31.50
C GLY A 395 4.08 -4.50 -32.29
N THR A 396 4.21 -5.73 -31.75
CA THR A 396 4.83 -6.84 -32.47
C THR A 396 3.80 -7.67 -33.25
N GLY A 397 3.49 -7.24 -34.47
CA GLY A 397 2.73 -8.02 -35.45
C GLY A 397 1.38 -8.53 -34.95
N LYS A 398 1.04 -9.79 -35.25
CA LYS A 398 -0.28 -10.37 -34.94
C LYS A 398 -0.56 -10.58 -33.45
N ALA A 399 0.46 -10.57 -32.58
CA ALA A 399 0.28 -10.83 -31.15
C ALA A 399 -0.47 -9.70 -30.42
N SER A 400 -0.36 -8.46 -30.89
CA SER A 400 -1.11 -7.33 -30.32
C SER A 400 -2.61 -7.48 -30.50
N TYR A 401 -3.07 -8.14 -31.58
CA TYR A 401 -4.49 -8.44 -31.80
C TYR A 401 -5.09 -9.39 -30.75
N LEU A 402 -4.26 -10.17 -30.05
CA LEU A 402 -4.71 -11.00 -28.94
C LEU A 402 -4.63 -10.25 -27.60
N TRP A 403 -3.49 -9.63 -27.32
CA TRP A 403 -3.23 -9.06 -25.99
C TRP A 403 -4.06 -7.82 -25.69
N VAL A 404 -4.26 -6.93 -26.66
CA VAL A 404 -5.02 -5.70 -26.47
C VAL A 404 -6.48 -5.97 -26.06
N PRO A 405 -7.27 -6.78 -26.79
CA PRO A 405 -8.64 -7.07 -26.38
C PRO A 405 -8.69 -7.85 -25.07
N LEU A 406 -7.79 -8.83 -24.85
CA LEU A 406 -7.74 -9.57 -23.58
C LEU A 406 -7.55 -8.63 -22.39
N VAL A 407 -6.61 -7.69 -22.48
CA VAL A 407 -6.39 -6.72 -21.41
C VAL A 407 -7.57 -5.79 -21.23
N ALA A 408 -8.13 -5.27 -22.32
CA ALA A 408 -9.31 -4.42 -22.24
C ALA A 408 -10.48 -5.14 -21.54
N THR A 409 -10.74 -6.40 -21.89
CA THR A 409 -11.75 -7.23 -21.23
C THR A 409 -11.44 -7.42 -19.75
N LEU A 410 -10.21 -7.81 -19.40
CA LEU A 410 -9.83 -8.05 -18.01
C LEU A 410 -9.82 -6.77 -17.16
N LEU A 411 -9.52 -5.61 -17.75
CA LEU A 411 -9.67 -4.31 -17.10
C LEU A 411 -11.13 -4.01 -16.76
N VAL A 412 -12.03 -4.22 -17.72
CA VAL A 412 -13.47 -4.03 -17.51
C VAL A 412 -13.99 -4.99 -16.42
N VAL A 413 -13.61 -6.27 -16.49
CA VAL A 413 -13.96 -7.27 -15.47
C VAL A 413 -13.42 -6.85 -14.10
N SER A 414 -12.18 -6.39 -14.01
CA SER A 414 -11.57 -5.94 -12.75
C SER A 414 -12.31 -4.74 -12.17
N LEU A 415 -12.67 -3.75 -12.98
CA LEU A 415 -13.44 -2.58 -12.54
C LEU A 415 -14.84 -2.97 -12.04
N ILE A 416 -15.51 -3.87 -12.75
CA ILE A 416 -16.81 -4.40 -12.33
C ILE A 416 -16.67 -5.12 -10.99
N GLN A 417 -15.66 -5.98 -10.82
CA GLN A 417 -15.45 -6.69 -9.56
C GLN A 417 -15.06 -5.78 -8.39
N ASN A 418 -14.24 -4.73 -8.62
CA ASN A 418 -13.97 -3.72 -7.59
C ASN A 418 -15.29 -3.05 -7.14
N HIS A 419 -16.19 -2.73 -8.08
CA HIS A 419 -17.51 -2.18 -7.77
C HIS A 419 -18.42 -3.20 -7.05
N GLN A 420 -18.42 -4.46 -7.48
CA GLN A 420 -19.18 -5.55 -6.84
C GLN A 420 -18.75 -5.77 -5.39
N TYR A 421 -17.45 -5.68 -5.11
CA TYR A 421 -16.94 -5.70 -3.74
C TYR A 421 -17.45 -4.49 -2.95
N TYR A 422 -17.38 -3.29 -3.53
CA TYR A 422 -17.85 -2.06 -2.88
C TYR A 422 -19.32 -2.13 -2.47
N ILE A 423 -20.19 -2.69 -3.32
CA ILE A 423 -21.62 -2.84 -3.02
C ILE A 423 -21.95 -4.13 -2.25
N GLY A 424 -20.94 -4.92 -1.86
CA GLY A 424 -21.08 -6.13 -1.03
C GLY A 424 -21.53 -7.40 -1.76
N MET A 425 -21.58 -7.41 -3.10
CA MET A 425 -21.89 -8.63 -3.87
C MET A 425 -20.76 -9.65 -3.82
N ILE A 426 -19.51 -9.18 -3.88
CA ILE A 426 -18.36 -10.01 -3.53
C ILE A 426 -18.19 -9.87 -2.03
N HIS A 427 -18.43 -10.95 -1.32
CA HIS A 427 -18.40 -10.97 0.13
C HIS A 427 -16.97 -10.82 0.64
N TRP A 428 -16.77 -9.90 1.59
CA TRP A 428 -15.46 -9.49 2.09
C TRP A 428 -14.65 -10.59 2.81
N ALA A 429 -15.31 -11.57 3.44
CA ALA A 429 -14.65 -12.68 4.15
C ALA A 429 -14.89 -14.09 3.60
N GLU A 430 -16.12 -14.43 3.17
CA GLU A 430 -16.58 -15.80 2.96
C GLU A 430 -17.07 -16.06 1.52
N GLU A 431 -16.48 -15.39 0.54
CA GLU A 431 -16.85 -15.59 -0.86
C GLU A 431 -16.68 -17.07 -1.27
N THR A 432 -17.72 -17.63 -1.91
CA THR A 432 -17.73 -18.99 -2.45
C THR A 432 -17.94 -18.95 -3.96
N TRP A 433 -17.57 -20.01 -4.66
CA TRP A 433 -17.78 -20.10 -6.11
C TRP A 433 -19.25 -19.95 -6.51
N VAL A 434 -20.17 -20.47 -5.70
CA VAL A 434 -21.62 -20.38 -5.95
C VAL A 434 -22.10 -18.93 -5.88
N ILE A 435 -21.68 -18.20 -4.84
CA ILE A 435 -22.02 -16.76 -4.67
C ILE A 435 -21.39 -15.94 -5.80
N TYR A 436 -20.12 -16.20 -6.09
CA TYR A 436 -19.38 -15.51 -7.13
C TYR A 436 -20.05 -15.66 -8.51
N GLN A 437 -20.43 -16.88 -8.89
CA GLN A 437 -21.13 -17.14 -10.15
C GLN A 437 -22.50 -16.48 -10.20
N LYS A 438 -23.24 -16.51 -9.08
CA LYS A 438 -24.58 -15.90 -8.99
C LYS A 438 -24.55 -14.40 -9.27
N TYR A 439 -23.52 -13.70 -8.79
CA TYR A 439 -23.40 -12.25 -8.93
C TYR A 439 -22.43 -11.82 -10.03
N PHE A 440 -21.80 -12.74 -10.76
CA PHE A 440 -20.75 -12.41 -11.74
C PHE A 440 -21.20 -11.36 -12.75
N LEU A 441 -20.46 -10.25 -12.83
CA LEU A 441 -20.69 -9.09 -13.69
C LEU A 441 -22.00 -8.30 -13.49
N LEU A 442 -22.80 -8.59 -12.45
CA LEU A 442 -23.91 -7.73 -12.05
C LEU A 442 -23.41 -6.39 -11.49
N LEU A 443 -24.07 -5.30 -11.88
CA LEU A 443 -23.72 -3.94 -11.43
C LEU A 443 -24.57 -3.43 -10.25
N LYS A 444 -25.70 -4.09 -9.99
CA LYS A 444 -26.68 -3.74 -8.96
C LYS A 444 -27.33 -5.00 -8.41
N TRP A 445 -27.68 -4.98 -7.12
CA TRP A 445 -28.33 -6.12 -6.47
C TRP A 445 -29.57 -6.55 -7.27
N PRO A 446 -29.75 -7.85 -7.55
CA PRO A 446 -30.99 -8.31 -8.15
C PRO A 446 -32.15 -7.97 -7.21
N PRO A 447 -33.34 -7.63 -7.75
CA PRO A 447 -34.52 -7.40 -6.92
C PRO A 447 -34.78 -8.62 -6.03
N SER A 448 -35.07 -8.34 -4.75
CA SER A 448 -35.31 -9.33 -3.70
C SER A 448 -36.51 -10.21 -3.99
#